data_AF-A0A9W7AKU8-F1
#
_entry.id   AF-A0A9W7AKU8-F1
#
_cell.length_a   1.000
_cell.length_b   1.000
_cell.length_c   1.000
_cell.angle_alpha   90.00
_cell.angle_beta   90.00
_cell.angle_gamma   90.00
#
_symmetry.space_group_name_H-M   'P 1'
#
loop_
_entity.id
_entity.type
_entity.pdbx_description
1 polymer ?
#
loop_
_entity_poly.entity_id
_entity_poly.type
_entity_poly.pdbx_seq_one_letter_code
_entity_poly.pdbx_strand_id
1 'polypeptide(L)'
;MRTACIFFLLITMFSLLRSFHLPPPRPFSTLRPLRSLKKTYKIQSLGTGVSSKTIMRKGTPHILKTDTTKFTGGKDSHPEPVYMLLSSLSGCLTATTSYVSKELNLKVNSLDITLESHRSQSEVIKKPITDLNVDTGLKEIKGTIKLRVPKTFDDKKLNQLSEIVEKRCPISSLLSSSSCSIDLKWSILPTPTKINIYGAGLAGLSTLYNLLLLNPNLDITIYSKSEIGKGGGTAVSGGLFHPYTPKGKLTVENEFDFELGMELVRRCMKVNPKVVRTDIIYKTTLREEDFEGLKNTGCEIIDKDEFKNLTGCESILGGVKLDRGVIIEPTIYCSTLFKICNNLSVLGVKYIVKDVDLEKVGKFEKGIVNVFAGGGEMLYNRRFESLECEPIVGRSLKFSKNDDEEKDEPSFGIISGKYISPVSGGIVVGATNEIGEGLDDDEDVYENIKKKAFNLRPELFDNPHYSITKGVRANTKRTNKGRIPIVEYLGENEWVFTGLGSRGFLGHAKWGRKCARLILGEDYDD
;
A
#
# COMPACT_ATOMS: atom_id res chain seq x y z
N MET A 1 -20.45 46.19 41.28
CA MET A 1 -19.44 45.15 41.63
C MET A 1 -19.37 44.04 40.56
N ARG A 2 -19.13 44.38 39.30
CA ARG A 2 -18.90 43.41 38.19
C ARG A 2 -17.95 43.98 37.13
N THR A 3 -16.89 44.65 37.57
CA THR A 3 -15.90 45.26 36.66
C THR A 3 -14.45 45.03 37.09
N ALA A 4 -14.21 44.29 38.18
CA ALA A 4 -12.87 44.05 38.74
C ALA A 4 -12.28 42.65 38.44
N CYS A 5 -13.06 41.69 37.92
CA CYS A 5 -12.55 40.34 37.61
C CYS A 5 -11.97 40.18 36.20
N ILE A 6 -12.08 41.19 35.32
CA ILE A 6 -11.57 41.11 33.94
C ILE A 6 -10.09 41.51 33.85
N PHE A 7 -9.53 42.18 34.86
CA PHE A 7 -8.13 42.62 34.84
C PHE A 7 -7.12 41.57 35.35
N PHE A 8 -7.57 40.51 36.04
CA PHE A 8 -6.68 39.49 36.59
C PHE A 8 -6.41 38.30 35.65
N LEU A 9 -7.18 38.15 34.57
CA LEU A 9 -7.05 37.06 33.59
C LEU A 9 -6.20 37.43 32.36
N LEU A 10 -5.87 38.70 32.18
CA LEU A 10 -4.98 39.18 31.10
C LEU A 10 -3.50 39.23 31.52
N ILE A 11 -3.20 39.19 32.81
CA ILE A 11 -1.82 39.30 33.33
C ILE A 11 -1.15 37.92 33.50
N THR A 12 -1.91 36.82 33.57
CA THR A 12 -1.36 35.45 33.62
C THR A 12 -1.14 34.81 32.25
N MET A 13 -1.64 35.40 31.14
CA MET A 13 -1.33 34.96 29.77
C MET A 13 -0.04 35.56 29.19
N PHE A 14 0.58 36.54 29.86
CA PHE A 14 1.86 37.12 29.41
C PHE A 14 3.09 36.56 30.15
N SER A 15 2.92 35.78 31.21
CA SER A 15 4.02 35.20 31.99
C SER A 15 4.42 33.76 31.59
N LEU A 16 3.77 33.15 30.58
CA LEU A 16 4.10 31.82 30.05
C LEU A 16 4.73 31.86 28.63
N LEU A 17 5.00 33.07 28.10
CA LEU A 17 5.65 33.27 26.79
C LEU A 17 7.15 33.60 26.87
N ARG A 18 7.80 33.40 28.02
CA ARG A 18 9.26 33.51 28.14
C ARG A 18 9.84 32.25 28.76
N SER A 19 10.15 31.28 27.91
CA SER A 19 11.39 30.45 27.94
C SER A 19 11.40 29.37 26.85
N PHE A 20 10.89 29.66 25.65
CA PHE A 20 11.43 29.02 24.45
C PHE A 20 12.54 29.91 23.94
N HIS A 21 13.72 29.80 24.57
CA HIS A 21 14.94 30.16 23.88
C HIS A 21 15.04 29.21 22.68
N LEU A 22 14.63 29.69 21.51
CA LEU A 22 15.20 29.18 20.28
C LEU A 22 16.73 29.19 20.51
N PRO A 23 17.43 28.07 20.35
CA PRO A 23 18.87 28.10 20.42
C PRO A 23 19.33 29.18 19.44
N PRO A 24 20.33 30.01 19.81
CA PRO A 24 20.87 30.97 18.87
C PRO A 24 21.18 30.23 17.56
N PRO A 25 20.95 30.84 16.38
CA PRO A 25 21.38 30.25 15.12
C PRO A 25 22.84 29.85 15.35
N ARG A 26 23.13 28.55 15.22
CA ARG A 26 24.48 28.05 15.45
C ARG A 26 25.38 28.95 14.60
N PRO A 27 26.35 29.67 15.21
CA PRO A 27 27.30 30.41 14.41
C PRO A 27 27.83 29.42 13.39
N PHE A 28 27.83 29.79 12.11
CA PHE A 28 28.37 29.00 11.01
C PHE A 28 29.62 28.34 11.55
N SER A 29 29.51 27.05 11.88
CA SER A 29 30.59 26.37 12.57
C SER A 29 31.75 26.47 11.61
N THR A 30 32.83 27.11 12.04
CA THR A 30 34.13 27.05 11.37
C THR A 30 34.24 25.65 10.79
N LEU A 31 34.20 25.54 9.46
CA LEU A 31 34.26 24.28 8.73
C LEU A 31 35.46 23.54 9.31
N ARG A 32 35.24 22.57 10.21
CA ARG A 32 36.31 21.64 10.52
C ARG A 32 36.64 21.02 9.18
N PRO A 33 37.89 21.12 8.70
CA PRO A 33 38.25 20.46 7.47
C PRO A 33 37.82 19.00 7.63
N LEU A 34 36.96 18.54 6.72
CA LEU A 34 36.54 17.15 6.68
C LEU A 34 37.83 16.34 6.62
N ARG A 35 38.20 15.69 7.73
CA ARG A 35 39.30 14.72 7.73
C ARG A 35 39.02 13.77 6.57
N SER A 36 40.02 13.50 5.73
CA SER A 36 39.82 12.56 4.62
C SER A 36 39.45 11.19 5.22
N LEU A 37 38.17 10.86 5.17
CA LEU A 37 37.66 9.59 5.66
C LEU A 37 37.86 8.57 4.55
N LYS A 38 38.91 7.76 4.65
CA LYS A 38 39.11 6.63 3.75
C LYS A 38 38.03 5.59 4.00
N LYS A 39 37.12 5.41 3.05
CA LYS A 39 36.14 4.31 3.07
C LYS A 39 36.78 3.05 2.49
N THR A 40 36.88 2.00 3.30
CA THR A 40 37.47 0.71 2.89
C THR A 40 36.36 -0.32 2.67
N TYR A 41 36.37 -0.97 1.50
CA TYR A 41 35.48 -2.08 1.17
C TYR A 41 36.29 -3.38 1.20
N LYS A 42 35.84 -4.37 1.96
CA LYS A 42 36.44 -5.71 2.00
C LYS A 42 35.36 -6.71 1.61
N ILE A 43 35.74 -7.70 0.81
CA ILE A 43 34.90 -8.83 0.40
C ILE A 43 35.74 -10.12 0.41
N GLN A 44 35.07 -11.27 0.46
CA GLN A 44 35.67 -12.58 0.21
C GLN A 44 34.81 -13.30 -0.83
N SER A 45 35.42 -13.89 -1.86
CA SER A 45 34.69 -14.61 -2.92
C SER A 45 35.23 -16.03 -3.10
N LEU A 46 34.33 -16.97 -3.34
CA LEU A 46 34.61 -18.36 -3.70
C LEU A 46 34.03 -18.64 -5.09
N GLY A 47 34.83 -19.15 -6.01
CA GLY A 47 34.43 -19.49 -7.38
C GLY A 47 34.47 -20.99 -7.65
N THR A 48 33.55 -21.49 -8.50
CA THR A 48 33.58 -22.86 -9.02
C THR A 48 33.04 -22.86 -10.44
N GLY A 49 33.86 -23.26 -11.42
CA GLY A 49 33.54 -23.07 -12.84
C GLY A 49 33.45 -21.59 -13.19
N VAL A 50 32.34 -21.18 -13.81
CA VAL A 50 32.04 -19.77 -14.16
C VAL A 50 31.16 -19.05 -13.14
N SER A 51 30.76 -19.73 -12.06
CA SER A 51 29.93 -19.15 -11.02
C SER A 51 30.77 -18.64 -9.85
N SER A 52 30.31 -17.56 -9.20
CA SER A 52 30.96 -16.99 -8.01
C SER A 52 29.97 -16.73 -6.87
N LYS A 53 30.45 -16.87 -5.64
CA LYS A 53 29.72 -16.51 -4.41
C LYS A 53 30.58 -15.57 -3.59
N THR A 54 30.12 -14.33 -3.44
CA THR A 54 30.82 -13.25 -2.74
C THR A 54 30.11 -12.89 -1.43
N ILE A 55 30.88 -12.87 -0.33
CA ILE A 55 30.47 -12.43 1.00
C ILE A 55 31.10 -11.05 1.23
N MET A 56 30.28 -10.05 1.53
CA MET A 56 30.77 -8.68 1.71
C MET A 56 31.43 -8.47 3.06
N ARG A 57 30.65 -8.21 4.11
CA ARG A 57 31.18 -7.90 5.44
C ARG A 57 30.91 -9.06 6.40
N LYS A 58 31.90 -9.40 7.23
CA LYS A 58 31.73 -10.40 8.30
C LYS A 58 30.58 -9.94 9.21
N GLY A 59 29.53 -10.76 9.33
CA GLY A 59 28.33 -10.46 10.13
C GLY A 59 27.16 -9.79 9.39
N THR A 60 27.25 -9.54 8.08
CA THR A 60 26.08 -9.10 7.29
C THR A 60 25.44 -10.27 6.53
N PRO A 61 24.11 -10.32 6.39
CA PRO A 61 23.42 -11.43 5.72
C PRO A 61 23.55 -11.39 4.19
N HIS A 62 24.22 -10.38 3.64
CA HIS A 62 24.21 -10.11 2.21
C HIS A 62 25.25 -10.98 1.47
N ILE A 63 24.77 -11.79 0.53
CA ILE A 63 25.57 -12.67 -0.32
C ILE A 63 25.26 -12.32 -1.77
N LEU A 64 26.28 -12.02 -2.57
CA LEU A 64 26.15 -11.84 -4.01
C LEU A 64 26.56 -13.12 -4.72
N LYS A 65 25.80 -13.51 -5.73
CA LYS A 65 26.11 -14.65 -6.59
C LYS A 65 26.07 -14.21 -8.04
N THR A 66 27.02 -14.67 -8.83
CA THR A 66 27.05 -14.48 -10.28
C THR A 66 27.19 -15.83 -10.96
N ASP A 67 26.69 -15.92 -12.18
CA ASP A 67 26.85 -17.07 -13.07
C ASP A 67 27.16 -16.55 -14.47
N THR A 68 27.20 -17.44 -15.46
CA THR A 68 27.13 -17.02 -16.87
C THR A 68 26.08 -17.83 -17.63
N THR A 69 25.86 -17.49 -18.90
CA THR A 69 24.93 -18.24 -19.76
C THR A 69 25.35 -19.69 -19.93
N LYS A 70 24.40 -20.56 -20.33
CA LYS A 70 24.72 -21.95 -20.70
C LYS A 70 25.74 -22.05 -21.83
N PHE A 71 25.70 -21.11 -22.79
CA PHE A 71 26.64 -21.05 -23.91
C PHE A 71 28.08 -20.81 -23.45
N THR A 72 28.28 -20.00 -22.42
CA THR A 72 29.61 -19.72 -21.83
C THR A 72 29.98 -20.67 -20.70
N GLY A 73 29.26 -21.79 -20.54
CA GLY A 73 29.58 -22.84 -19.57
C GLY A 73 28.95 -22.67 -18.18
N GLY A 74 28.00 -21.73 -18.03
CA GLY A 74 27.27 -21.51 -16.79
C GLY A 74 25.94 -22.26 -16.72
N LYS A 75 25.21 -22.08 -15.62
CA LYS A 75 23.88 -22.68 -15.44
C LYS A 75 22.75 -21.70 -15.72
N ASP A 76 23.07 -20.43 -16.00
CA ASP A 76 22.11 -19.34 -16.09
C ASP A 76 21.25 -19.20 -14.82
N SER A 77 21.86 -19.51 -13.68
CA SER A 77 21.17 -19.58 -12.38
C SER A 77 21.23 -18.27 -11.58
N HIS A 78 22.15 -17.37 -11.96
CA HIS A 78 22.37 -16.07 -11.34
C HIS A 78 22.83 -15.07 -12.43
N PRO A 79 22.73 -13.75 -12.19
CA PRO A 79 23.11 -12.75 -13.20
C PRO A 79 24.57 -12.85 -13.63
N GLU A 80 24.86 -12.49 -14.88
CA GLU A 80 26.23 -12.31 -15.35
C GLU A 80 26.94 -11.16 -14.61
N PRO A 81 28.27 -11.23 -14.39
CA PRO A 81 29.01 -10.17 -13.71
C PRO A 81 28.84 -8.77 -14.32
N VAL A 82 28.64 -8.69 -15.64
CA VAL A 82 28.40 -7.42 -16.35
C VAL A 82 27.07 -6.79 -15.93
N TYR A 83 25.99 -7.56 -15.83
CA TYR A 83 24.72 -7.06 -15.31
C TYR A 83 24.84 -6.61 -13.85
N MET A 84 25.67 -7.28 -13.05
CA MET A 84 25.95 -6.87 -11.67
C MET A 84 26.71 -5.52 -11.61
N LEU A 85 27.64 -5.28 -12.53
CA LEU A 85 28.32 -3.98 -12.67
C LEU A 85 27.34 -2.86 -13.07
N LEU A 86 26.49 -3.09 -14.08
CA LEU A 86 25.46 -2.12 -14.49
C LEU A 86 24.44 -1.85 -13.37
N SER A 87 24.03 -2.89 -12.65
CA SER A 87 23.17 -2.76 -11.46
C SER A 87 23.84 -1.93 -10.37
N SER A 88 25.16 -2.11 -10.19
CA SER A 88 25.94 -1.31 -9.23
C SER A 88 25.97 0.16 -9.65
N LEU A 89 26.19 0.46 -10.94
CA LEU A 89 26.11 1.83 -11.47
C LEU A 89 24.74 2.45 -11.22
N SER A 90 23.65 1.74 -11.54
CA SER A 90 22.28 2.19 -11.30
C SER A 90 22.01 2.47 -9.81
N GLY A 91 22.38 1.55 -8.93
CA GLY A 91 22.24 1.74 -7.48
C GLY A 91 23.07 2.90 -6.94
N CYS A 92 24.26 3.11 -7.48
CA CYS A 92 25.15 4.21 -7.11
C CYS A 92 24.62 5.57 -7.56
N LEU A 93 24.09 5.66 -8.80
CA LEU A 93 23.41 6.84 -9.31
C LEU A 93 22.18 7.17 -8.48
N THR A 94 21.41 6.15 -8.07
CA THR A 94 20.22 6.32 -7.21
C THR A 94 20.60 6.88 -5.84
N ALA A 95 21.59 6.29 -5.18
CA ALA A 95 22.07 6.75 -3.87
C ALA A 95 22.65 8.17 -3.94
N THR A 96 23.41 8.46 -5.00
CA THR A 96 24.01 9.79 -5.22
C THR A 96 22.94 10.83 -5.53
N THR A 97 21.94 10.50 -6.35
CA THR A 97 20.78 11.37 -6.63
C THR A 97 20.03 11.71 -5.35
N SER A 98 19.74 10.72 -4.50
CA SER A 98 19.07 10.93 -3.21
C SER A 98 19.87 11.81 -2.25
N TYR A 99 21.20 11.68 -2.26
CA TYR A 99 22.08 12.50 -1.44
C TYR A 99 22.15 13.95 -1.96
N VAL A 100 22.45 14.12 -3.25
CA VAL A 100 22.62 15.43 -3.87
C VAL A 100 21.30 16.21 -3.88
N SER A 101 20.16 15.55 -4.14
CA SER A 101 18.86 16.22 -4.14
C SER A 101 18.55 16.85 -2.78
N LYS A 102 18.86 16.16 -1.66
CA LYS A 102 18.71 16.70 -0.31
C LYS A 102 19.60 17.91 -0.06
N GLU A 103 20.86 17.86 -0.48
CA GLU A 103 21.80 18.99 -0.34
C GLU A 103 21.35 20.22 -1.14
N LEU A 104 20.71 20.01 -2.30
CA LEU A 104 20.15 21.08 -3.12
C LEU A 104 18.73 21.50 -2.70
N ASN A 105 18.17 20.92 -1.64
CA ASN A 105 16.78 21.09 -1.24
C ASN A 105 15.77 20.84 -2.38
N LEU A 106 16.08 19.84 -3.21
CA LEU A 106 15.26 19.36 -4.31
C LEU A 106 14.54 18.07 -3.90
N LYS A 107 13.25 18.00 -4.20
CA LYS A 107 12.46 16.77 -3.99
C LYS A 107 12.45 15.93 -5.26
N VAL A 108 12.89 14.69 -5.13
CA VAL A 108 12.88 13.66 -6.17
C VAL A 108 12.10 12.48 -5.63
N ASN A 109 10.95 12.17 -6.24
CA ASN A 109 10.01 11.16 -5.74
C ASN A 109 10.47 9.75 -6.14
N SER A 110 10.88 9.59 -7.39
CA SER A 110 11.44 8.34 -7.89
C SER A 110 12.38 8.56 -9.09
N LEU A 111 13.17 7.54 -9.38
CA LEU A 111 14.18 7.49 -10.42
C LEU A 111 13.97 6.22 -11.24
N ASP A 112 13.86 6.35 -12.55
CA ASP A 112 13.78 5.23 -13.50
C ASP A 112 15.05 5.24 -14.36
N ILE A 113 15.88 4.20 -14.23
CA ILE A 113 17.17 4.09 -14.91
C ILE A 113 17.14 2.90 -15.85
N THR A 114 17.32 3.17 -17.14
CA THR A 114 17.56 2.16 -18.16
C THR A 114 19.00 2.28 -18.63
N LEU A 115 19.77 1.20 -18.57
CA LEU A 115 21.16 1.15 -19.03
C LEU A 115 21.31 0.06 -20.09
N GLU A 116 22.09 0.36 -21.11
CA GLU A 116 22.52 -0.55 -22.17
C GLU A 116 24.03 -0.45 -22.32
N SER A 117 24.68 -1.58 -22.56
CA SER A 117 26.13 -1.63 -22.81
C SER A 117 26.50 -2.81 -23.68
N HIS A 118 27.64 -2.71 -24.36
CA HIS A 118 28.18 -3.78 -25.20
C HIS A 118 29.67 -4.00 -24.95
N ARG A 119 30.11 -5.24 -25.14
CA ARG A 119 31.53 -5.66 -25.15
C ARG A 119 31.73 -6.74 -26.21
N SER A 120 32.97 -6.90 -26.67
CA SER A 120 33.30 -8.05 -27.51
C SER A 120 33.25 -9.34 -26.70
N GLN A 121 32.37 -10.27 -27.08
CA GLN A 121 32.32 -11.60 -26.48
C GLN A 121 33.40 -12.51 -27.06
N SER A 122 33.71 -12.36 -28.36
CA SER A 122 34.69 -13.19 -29.07
C SER A 122 36.08 -13.06 -28.47
N GLU A 123 36.52 -11.85 -28.11
CA GLU A 123 37.84 -11.62 -27.50
C GLU A 123 38.00 -12.31 -26.14
N VAL A 124 36.90 -12.54 -25.40
CA VAL A 124 36.95 -13.21 -24.09
C VAL A 124 37.01 -14.73 -24.21
N ILE A 125 36.37 -15.29 -25.24
CA ILE A 125 36.23 -16.76 -25.40
C ILE A 125 37.12 -17.36 -26.50
N LYS A 126 37.92 -16.53 -27.19
CA LYS A 126 38.79 -16.93 -28.29
C LYS A 126 39.74 -18.05 -27.87
N LYS A 127 39.82 -19.10 -28.70
CA LYS A 127 40.75 -20.23 -28.53
C LYS A 127 41.55 -20.43 -29.82
N PRO A 128 42.84 -20.81 -29.74
CA PRO A 128 43.66 -20.84 -28.52
C PRO A 128 43.93 -19.42 -27.98
N ILE A 129 44.36 -19.31 -26.72
CA ILE A 129 44.80 -18.03 -26.15
C ILE A 129 46.17 -17.71 -26.78
N THR A 130 46.17 -16.83 -27.78
CA THR A 130 47.37 -16.49 -28.55
C THR A 130 47.79 -15.02 -28.40
N ASP A 131 46.83 -14.13 -28.17
CA ASP A 131 47.05 -12.70 -27.97
C ASP A 131 46.58 -12.31 -26.56
N LEU A 132 47.49 -11.70 -25.79
CA LEU A 132 47.20 -11.22 -24.43
C LEU A 132 46.73 -9.75 -24.43
N ASN A 133 46.92 -9.02 -25.53
CA ASN A 133 46.53 -7.62 -25.67
C ASN A 133 45.15 -7.50 -26.35
N VAL A 134 44.19 -8.24 -25.82
CA VAL A 134 42.81 -8.23 -26.32
C VAL A 134 41.93 -7.25 -25.54
N ASP A 135 41.07 -6.56 -26.26
CA ASP A 135 40.22 -5.53 -25.71
C ASP A 135 38.87 -6.11 -25.24
N THR A 136 38.80 -6.42 -23.95
CA THR A 136 37.66 -7.15 -23.33
C THR A 136 36.72 -6.25 -22.52
N GLY A 137 37.08 -4.98 -22.36
CA GLY A 137 36.34 -4.01 -21.56
C GLY A 137 35.01 -3.59 -22.19
N LEU A 138 34.10 -3.08 -21.36
CA LEU A 138 32.91 -2.38 -21.85
C LEU A 138 33.35 -1.09 -22.54
N LYS A 139 32.86 -0.85 -23.75
CA LYS A 139 33.24 0.34 -24.54
C LYS A 139 32.35 1.52 -24.32
N GLU A 140 31.07 1.25 -24.18
CA GLU A 140 30.08 2.28 -24.08
C GLU A 140 28.96 1.82 -23.15
N ILE A 141 28.51 2.72 -22.29
CA ILE A 141 27.28 2.61 -21.53
C ILE A 141 26.37 3.75 -21.98
N LYS A 142 25.22 3.40 -22.56
CA LYS A 142 24.15 4.34 -22.88
C LYS A 142 23.02 4.16 -21.89
N GLY A 143 22.36 5.24 -21.50
CA GLY A 143 21.22 5.11 -20.62
C GLY A 143 20.29 6.31 -20.60
N THR A 144 19.09 6.08 -20.09
CA THR A 144 18.13 7.14 -19.78
C THR A 144 17.84 7.14 -18.30
N ILE A 145 17.82 8.33 -17.70
CA ILE A 145 17.48 8.56 -16.32
C ILE A 145 16.25 9.48 -16.30
N LYS A 146 15.12 8.95 -15.85
CA LYS A 146 13.86 9.68 -15.84
C LYS A 146 13.44 9.95 -14.40
N LEU A 147 13.26 11.22 -14.07
CA LEU A 147 12.88 11.66 -12.72
C LEU A 147 11.37 11.83 -12.63
N ARG A 148 10.77 11.29 -11.57
CA ARG A 148 9.46 11.75 -11.11
C ARG A 148 9.66 12.82 -10.04
N VAL A 149 9.20 14.03 -10.32
CA VAL A 149 9.44 15.22 -9.50
C VAL A 149 8.16 16.06 -9.40
N PRO A 150 8.06 16.95 -8.40
CA PRO A 150 6.95 17.89 -8.29
C PRO A 150 6.85 18.84 -9.50
N LYS A 151 5.65 19.37 -9.75
CA LYS A 151 5.39 20.37 -10.83
C LYS A 151 6.28 21.61 -10.74
N THR A 152 6.83 21.92 -9.57
CA THR A 152 7.74 23.05 -9.33
C THR A 152 9.20 22.76 -9.72
N PHE A 153 9.50 21.52 -10.14
CA PHE A 153 10.82 21.10 -10.60
C PHE A 153 10.95 21.37 -12.11
N ASP A 154 11.97 22.12 -12.51
CA ASP A 154 12.19 22.56 -13.89
C ASP A 154 13.50 22.01 -14.47
N ASP A 155 13.72 22.24 -15.77
CA ASP A 155 14.92 21.76 -16.47
C ASP A 155 16.22 22.36 -15.92
N LYS A 156 16.17 23.56 -15.32
CA LYS A 156 17.35 24.17 -14.67
C LYS A 156 17.79 23.34 -13.47
N LYS A 157 16.83 22.96 -12.61
CA LYS A 157 17.08 22.07 -11.46
C LYS A 157 17.52 20.69 -11.93
N LEU A 158 16.95 20.18 -13.02
CA LEU A 158 17.38 18.91 -13.62
C LEU A 158 18.84 18.93 -14.01
N ASN A 159 19.25 19.94 -14.79
CA ASN A 159 20.62 20.07 -15.29
C ASN A 159 21.62 20.25 -14.14
N GLN A 160 21.27 21.06 -13.14
CA GLN A 160 22.12 21.23 -11.96
C GLN A 160 22.29 19.91 -11.19
N LEU A 161 21.19 19.17 -11.00
CA LEU A 161 21.20 17.89 -10.29
C LEU A 161 22.02 16.84 -11.05
N SER A 162 21.77 16.66 -12.36
CA SER A 162 22.43 15.65 -13.18
C SER A 162 23.94 15.88 -13.23
N GLU A 163 24.38 17.12 -13.47
CA GLU A 163 25.80 17.47 -13.53
C GLU A 163 26.53 17.11 -12.22
N ILE A 164 25.94 17.43 -11.07
CA ILE A 164 26.54 17.14 -9.77
C ILE A 164 26.52 15.64 -9.50
N VAL A 165 25.43 14.94 -9.83
CA VAL A 165 25.30 13.50 -9.59
C VAL A 165 26.31 12.71 -10.40
N GLU A 166 26.46 12.99 -11.70
CA GLU A 166 27.40 12.28 -12.56
C GLU A 166 28.85 12.47 -12.09
N LYS A 167 29.22 13.68 -11.67
CA LYS A 167 30.55 13.98 -11.12
C LYS A 167 30.81 13.33 -9.76
N ARG A 168 29.77 13.19 -8.91
CA ARG A 168 29.92 12.68 -7.54
C ARG A 168 29.69 11.19 -7.40
N CYS A 169 29.06 10.54 -8.37
CA CYS A 169 28.77 9.11 -8.36
C CYS A 169 30.09 8.30 -8.44
N PRO A 170 30.48 7.57 -7.36
CA PRO A 170 31.76 6.86 -7.35
C PRO A 170 31.92 5.83 -8.49
N ILE A 171 30.84 5.12 -8.84
CA ILE A 171 30.91 4.13 -9.92
C ILE A 171 30.95 4.79 -11.30
N SER A 172 30.20 5.87 -11.52
CA SER A 172 30.29 6.65 -12.76
C SER A 172 31.71 7.21 -12.94
N SER A 173 32.27 7.81 -11.88
CA SER A 173 33.63 8.35 -11.91
C SER A 173 34.69 7.28 -12.18
N LEU A 174 34.57 6.09 -11.58
CA LEU A 174 35.45 4.96 -11.87
C LEU A 174 35.36 4.53 -13.33
N LEU A 175 34.14 4.37 -13.87
CA LEU A 175 33.93 3.93 -15.24
C LEU A 175 34.39 4.99 -16.25
N SER A 176 34.14 6.28 -16.02
CA SER A 176 34.63 7.37 -16.87
C SER A 176 36.15 7.53 -16.83
N SER A 177 36.82 7.09 -15.77
CA SER A 177 38.29 7.03 -15.71
C SER A 177 38.89 5.85 -16.47
N SER A 178 38.06 4.88 -16.88
CA SER A 178 38.43 3.80 -17.78
C SER A 178 38.22 4.22 -19.24
N SER A 179 38.60 3.39 -20.21
CA SER A 179 38.33 3.64 -21.63
C SER A 179 36.85 3.43 -22.03
N CYS A 180 35.93 3.54 -21.09
CA CYS A 180 34.49 3.33 -21.28
C CYS A 180 33.79 4.70 -21.36
N SER A 181 33.12 4.97 -22.48
CA SER A 181 32.27 6.16 -22.59
C SER A 181 30.93 5.93 -21.88
N ILE A 182 30.44 6.96 -21.20
CA ILE A 182 29.13 6.94 -20.52
C ILE A 182 28.29 8.08 -21.08
N ASP A 183 27.14 7.76 -21.66
CA ASP A 183 26.15 8.71 -22.18
C ASP A 183 24.81 8.49 -21.45
N LEU A 184 24.51 9.36 -20.48
CA LEU A 184 23.29 9.31 -19.67
C LEU A 184 22.38 10.49 -20.02
N LYS A 185 21.18 10.18 -20.50
CA LYS A 185 20.17 11.18 -20.85
C LYS A 185 19.19 11.38 -19.71
N TRP A 186 19.25 12.54 -19.08
CA TRP A 186 18.34 12.93 -18.00
C TRP A 186 17.08 13.58 -18.56
N SER A 187 15.93 13.24 -17.98
CA SER A 187 14.66 13.87 -18.33
C SER A 187 13.69 13.82 -17.14
N ILE A 188 12.71 14.71 -17.16
CA ILE A 188 11.57 14.67 -16.23
C ILE A 188 10.48 13.82 -16.87
N LEU A 189 9.89 12.89 -16.09
CA LEU A 189 8.70 12.18 -16.53
C LEU A 189 7.54 13.17 -16.65
N PRO A 190 6.85 13.22 -17.82
CA PRO A 190 5.71 14.10 -17.96
C PRO A 190 4.61 13.71 -16.97
N THR A 191 3.85 14.71 -16.50
CA THR A 191 2.64 14.43 -15.71
C THR A 191 1.69 13.57 -16.56
N PRO A 192 1.20 12.46 -16.02
CA PRO A 192 0.37 11.56 -16.80
C PRO A 192 -0.98 12.21 -17.11
N THR A 193 -1.44 12.04 -18.35
CA THR A 193 -2.77 12.48 -18.80
C THR A 193 -3.72 11.31 -19.04
N LYS A 194 -3.18 10.11 -19.27
CA LYS A 194 -3.93 8.86 -19.45
C LYS A 194 -3.59 7.87 -18.34
N ILE A 195 -4.62 7.34 -17.70
CA ILE A 195 -4.47 6.40 -16.58
C ILE A 195 -5.41 5.22 -16.75
N ASN A 196 -4.84 4.02 -16.69
CA ASN A 196 -5.60 2.77 -16.58
C ASN A 196 -5.58 2.31 -15.13
N ILE A 197 -6.74 1.99 -14.57
CA ILE A 197 -6.87 1.43 -13.22
C ILE A 197 -7.41 0.01 -13.33
N TYR A 198 -6.64 -0.96 -12.85
CA TYR A 198 -7.02 -2.37 -12.83
C TYR A 198 -7.56 -2.72 -11.44
N GLY A 199 -8.89 -2.67 -11.31
CA GLY A 199 -9.63 -2.96 -10.10
C GLY A 199 -10.63 -1.86 -9.74
N ALA A 200 -11.90 -2.25 -9.52
CA ALA A 200 -13.00 -1.34 -9.18
C ALA A 200 -13.49 -1.50 -7.72
N GLY A 201 -12.59 -1.92 -6.81
CA GLY A 201 -12.87 -2.03 -5.38
C GLY A 201 -12.48 -0.76 -4.60
N LEU A 202 -12.34 -0.89 -3.28
CA LEU A 202 -11.97 0.25 -2.41
C LEU A 202 -10.67 0.94 -2.85
N ALA A 203 -9.62 0.17 -3.19
CA ALA A 203 -8.33 0.71 -3.62
C ALA A 203 -8.46 1.53 -4.91
N GLY A 204 -9.02 0.93 -5.97
CA GLY A 204 -9.14 1.59 -7.27
C GLY A 204 -10.06 2.81 -7.25
N LEU A 205 -11.23 2.73 -6.59
CA LEU A 205 -12.18 3.83 -6.56
C LEU A 205 -11.71 5.00 -5.68
N SER A 206 -11.01 4.74 -4.57
CA SER A 206 -10.41 5.81 -3.77
C SER A 206 -9.27 6.50 -4.51
N THR A 207 -8.44 5.76 -5.25
CA THR A 207 -7.43 6.34 -6.14
C THR A 207 -8.09 7.16 -7.25
N LEU A 208 -9.12 6.63 -7.93
CA LEU A 208 -9.87 7.36 -8.96
C LEU A 208 -10.41 8.70 -8.43
N TYR A 209 -11.09 8.65 -7.27
CA TYR A 209 -11.67 9.83 -6.65
C TYR A 209 -10.62 10.91 -6.43
N ASN A 210 -9.49 10.54 -5.83
CA ASN A 210 -8.42 11.50 -5.53
C ASN A 210 -7.69 11.98 -6.79
N LEU A 211 -7.52 11.13 -7.82
CA LEU A 211 -6.96 11.55 -9.10
C LEU A 211 -7.81 12.65 -9.74
N LEU A 212 -9.13 12.47 -9.76
CA LEU A 212 -10.06 13.44 -10.36
C LEU A 212 -10.21 14.72 -9.52
N LEU A 213 -10.07 14.65 -8.20
CA LEU A 213 -9.98 15.85 -7.36
C LEU A 213 -8.75 16.69 -7.69
N LEU A 214 -7.62 16.05 -7.99
CA LEU A 214 -6.37 16.74 -8.30
C LEU A 214 -6.33 17.22 -9.76
N ASN A 215 -6.89 16.44 -10.68
CA ASN A 215 -6.99 16.80 -12.08
C ASN A 215 -8.25 16.17 -12.73
N PRO A 216 -9.32 16.95 -12.92
CA PRO A 216 -10.56 16.44 -13.51
C PRO A 216 -10.47 16.21 -15.04
N ASN A 217 -9.36 16.58 -15.69
CA ASN A 217 -9.13 16.40 -17.13
C ASN A 217 -8.37 15.13 -17.50
N LEU A 218 -8.18 14.20 -16.55
CA LEU A 218 -7.51 12.92 -16.81
C LEU A 218 -8.40 12.01 -17.67
N ASP A 219 -7.84 11.39 -18.71
CA ASP A 219 -8.49 10.31 -19.49
C ASP A 219 -8.27 9.00 -18.73
N ILE A 220 -9.28 8.60 -17.96
CA ILE A 220 -9.20 7.43 -17.08
C ILE A 220 -10.06 6.29 -17.59
N THR A 221 -9.46 5.09 -17.66
CA THR A 221 -10.16 3.83 -17.92
C THR A 221 -10.01 2.90 -16.73
N ILE A 222 -11.11 2.40 -16.17
CA ILE A 222 -11.12 1.32 -15.18
C ILE A 222 -11.39 -0.02 -15.88
N TYR A 223 -10.56 -1.00 -15.59
CA TYR A 223 -10.78 -2.40 -15.91
C TYR A 223 -11.13 -3.18 -14.65
N SER A 224 -12.17 -4.02 -14.72
CA SER A 224 -12.56 -4.90 -13.61
C SER A 224 -13.12 -6.22 -14.13
N LYS A 225 -12.85 -7.33 -13.44
CA LYS A 225 -13.42 -8.65 -13.79
C LYS A 225 -14.95 -8.71 -13.65
N SER A 226 -15.51 -7.80 -12.86
CA SER A 226 -16.93 -7.75 -12.49
C SER A 226 -17.40 -6.31 -12.40
N GLU A 227 -18.73 -6.15 -12.31
CA GLU A 227 -19.39 -4.88 -12.03
C GLU A 227 -18.84 -4.18 -10.77
N ILE A 228 -18.94 -2.85 -10.73
CA ILE A 228 -18.40 -2.01 -9.66
C ILE A 228 -18.94 -2.44 -8.30
N GLY A 229 -18.04 -2.74 -7.37
CA GLY A 229 -18.38 -3.22 -6.03
C GLY A 229 -18.89 -4.65 -5.96
N LYS A 230 -19.03 -5.39 -7.07
CA LYS A 230 -19.58 -6.75 -7.10
C LYS A 230 -18.53 -7.87 -7.16
N GLY A 231 -17.24 -7.55 -7.14
CA GLY A 231 -16.17 -8.58 -7.08
C GLY A 231 -15.06 -8.32 -6.09
N GLY A 232 -14.22 -9.34 -5.93
CA GLY A 232 -13.09 -9.36 -5.01
C GLY A 232 -13.48 -9.23 -3.54
N GLY A 233 -12.49 -8.95 -2.67
CA GLY A 233 -12.71 -8.87 -1.23
C GLY A 233 -13.63 -7.73 -0.75
N THR A 234 -13.94 -6.74 -1.60
CA THR A 234 -14.86 -5.65 -1.24
C THR A 234 -16.32 -6.12 -1.26
N ALA A 235 -16.71 -6.89 -2.27
CA ALA A 235 -18.09 -7.34 -2.45
C ALA A 235 -18.58 -8.28 -1.33
N VAL A 236 -17.66 -9.01 -0.72
CA VAL A 236 -17.94 -9.95 0.37
C VAL A 236 -17.57 -9.40 1.76
N SER A 237 -17.30 -8.10 1.85
CA SER A 237 -17.00 -7.45 3.12
C SER A 237 -18.25 -7.32 3.99
N GLY A 238 -18.11 -7.52 5.30
CA GLY A 238 -19.17 -7.23 6.26
C GLY A 238 -19.44 -5.73 6.47
N GLY A 239 -18.72 -4.82 5.82
CA GLY A 239 -19.03 -3.38 5.88
C GLY A 239 -18.66 -2.67 7.18
N LEU A 240 -18.14 -3.37 8.19
CA LEU A 240 -17.77 -2.77 9.47
C LEU A 240 -16.63 -1.77 9.30
N PHE A 241 -16.92 -0.49 9.54
CA PHE A 241 -15.98 0.60 9.45
C PHE A 241 -15.89 1.33 10.78
N HIS A 242 -14.76 1.18 11.48
CA HIS A 242 -14.51 1.83 12.77
C HIS A 242 -13.00 2.01 13.02
N PRO A 243 -12.60 3.00 13.85
CA PRO A 243 -11.19 3.27 14.13
C PRO A 243 -10.61 2.34 15.21
N TYR A 244 -11.44 1.69 16.02
CA TYR A 244 -11.00 0.88 17.15
C TYR A 244 -10.03 -0.27 16.82
N THR A 245 -8.98 -0.41 17.64
CA THR A 245 -8.05 -1.54 17.58
C THR A 245 -8.73 -2.87 17.94
N PRO A 246 -8.10 -4.03 17.71
CA PRO A 246 -8.65 -5.32 18.16
C PRO A 246 -8.93 -5.38 19.67
N LYS A 247 -8.21 -4.61 20.49
CA LYS A 247 -8.44 -4.48 21.94
C LYS A 247 -9.45 -3.37 22.32
N GLY A 248 -10.13 -2.78 21.34
CA GLY A 248 -11.14 -1.75 21.58
C GLY A 248 -10.58 -0.36 21.86
N LYS A 249 -9.26 -0.12 21.75
CA LYS A 249 -8.66 1.21 21.96
C LYS A 249 -8.74 2.08 20.70
N LEU A 250 -9.00 3.37 20.88
CA LEU A 250 -8.86 4.40 19.85
C LEU A 250 -7.41 4.89 19.79
N THR A 251 -6.85 5.04 18.59
CA THR A 251 -5.53 5.65 18.38
C THR A 251 -5.66 6.86 17.48
N VAL A 252 -4.79 7.86 17.64
CA VAL A 252 -4.79 9.09 16.83
C VAL A 252 -4.71 8.76 15.34
N GLU A 253 -3.88 7.79 14.97
CA GLU A 253 -3.70 7.37 13.57
C GLU A 253 -4.97 6.74 13.00
N ASN A 254 -5.64 5.86 13.76
CA ASN A 254 -6.88 5.24 13.28
C ASN A 254 -8.04 6.25 13.26
N GLU A 255 -8.07 7.21 14.19
CA GLU A 255 -9.08 8.26 14.19
C GLU A 255 -8.93 9.16 12.96
N PHE A 256 -7.69 9.56 12.63
CA PHE A 256 -7.39 10.31 11.42
C PHE A 256 -7.79 9.55 10.15
N ASP A 257 -7.41 8.27 10.05
CA ASP A 257 -7.76 7.41 8.92
C ASP A 257 -9.29 7.22 8.80
N PHE A 258 -9.99 7.11 9.93
CA PHE A 258 -11.44 7.00 9.99
C PHE A 258 -12.13 8.28 9.51
N GLU A 259 -11.69 9.47 9.92
CA GLU A 259 -12.31 10.72 9.45
C GLU A 259 -12.11 10.94 7.95
N LEU A 260 -10.96 10.58 7.39
CA LEU A 260 -10.74 10.59 5.94
C LEU A 260 -11.68 9.63 5.20
N GLY A 261 -11.87 8.42 5.74
CA GLY A 261 -12.84 7.47 5.19
C GLY A 261 -14.28 7.97 5.31
N MET A 262 -14.65 8.54 6.46
CA MET A 262 -15.98 9.09 6.70
C MET A 262 -16.28 10.31 5.83
N GLU A 263 -15.28 11.08 5.40
CA GLU A 263 -15.50 12.14 4.40
C GLU A 263 -16.08 11.56 3.10
N LEU A 264 -15.49 10.48 2.58
CA LEU A 264 -15.99 9.81 1.38
C LEU A 264 -17.38 9.19 1.62
N VAL A 265 -17.58 8.56 2.77
CA VAL A 265 -18.87 7.96 3.15
C VAL A 265 -19.97 9.03 3.20
N ARG A 266 -19.73 10.16 3.88
CA ARG A 266 -20.68 11.29 3.98
C ARG A 266 -21.02 11.86 2.60
N ARG A 267 -20.05 11.94 1.68
CA ARG A 267 -20.31 12.35 0.28
C ARG A 267 -21.19 11.33 -0.44
N CYS A 268 -20.91 10.04 -0.30
CA CYS A 268 -21.75 8.99 -0.86
C CYS A 268 -23.17 9.01 -0.26
N MET A 269 -23.33 9.23 1.04
CA MET A 269 -24.64 9.32 1.71
C MET A 269 -25.53 10.44 1.17
N LYS A 270 -24.94 11.58 0.78
CA LYS A 270 -25.68 12.68 0.14
C LYS A 270 -26.30 12.28 -1.20
N VAL A 271 -25.73 11.30 -1.89
CA VAL A 271 -26.23 10.78 -3.18
C VAL A 271 -27.14 9.57 -2.95
N ASN A 272 -26.78 8.71 -2.00
CA ASN A 272 -27.56 7.53 -1.65
C ASN A 272 -27.48 7.28 -0.13
N PRO A 273 -28.54 7.56 0.63
CA PRO A 273 -28.51 7.39 2.09
C PRO A 273 -28.34 5.93 2.51
N LYS A 274 -28.66 4.95 1.64
CA LYS A 274 -28.48 3.51 1.90
C LYS A 274 -27.01 3.06 1.92
N VAL A 275 -26.06 3.97 1.70
CA VAL A 275 -24.63 3.68 1.82
C VAL A 275 -24.27 3.24 3.24
N VAL A 276 -24.87 3.86 4.25
CA VAL A 276 -24.74 3.45 5.65
C VAL A 276 -26.04 2.77 6.06
N ARG A 277 -25.92 1.55 6.56
CA ARG A 277 -27.05 0.75 7.04
C ARG A 277 -27.37 1.07 8.50
N THR A 278 -26.34 1.17 9.33
CA THR A 278 -26.45 1.52 10.75
C THR A 278 -25.14 2.09 11.25
N ASP A 279 -25.18 2.85 12.33
CA ASP A 279 -24.04 3.34 13.11
C ASP A 279 -23.85 2.56 14.42
N ILE A 280 -24.69 1.55 14.68
CA ILE A 280 -24.62 0.76 15.91
C ILE A 280 -23.71 -0.44 15.70
N ILE A 281 -22.55 -0.42 16.37
CA ILE A 281 -21.62 -1.55 16.42
C ILE A 281 -21.28 -1.84 17.87
N TYR A 282 -21.55 -3.06 18.30
CA TYR A 282 -21.12 -3.55 19.60
C TYR A 282 -19.85 -4.37 19.50
N LYS A 283 -18.98 -4.21 20.48
CA LYS A 283 -17.80 -5.05 20.69
C LYS A 283 -17.95 -5.79 22.00
N THR A 284 -17.83 -7.10 21.94
CA THR A 284 -17.97 -7.98 23.11
C THR A 284 -16.85 -9.03 23.12
N THR A 285 -16.82 -9.81 24.19
CA THR A 285 -15.90 -10.92 24.40
C THR A 285 -16.55 -11.96 25.31
N LEU A 286 -16.10 -13.21 25.18
CA LEU A 286 -16.50 -14.31 26.04
C LEU A 286 -15.52 -14.52 27.21
N ARG A 287 -14.44 -13.72 27.29
CA ARG A 287 -13.38 -13.83 28.29
C ARG A 287 -13.40 -12.63 29.23
N GLU A 288 -13.42 -12.87 30.54
CA GLU A 288 -13.45 -11.82 31.57
C GLU A 288 -12.27 -10.84 31.46
N GLU A 289 -11.05 -11.34 31.27
CA GLU A 289 -9.85 -10.50 31.14
C GLU A 289 -9.95 -9.50 29.98
N ASP A 290 -10.51 -9.93 28.86
CA ASP A 290 -10.70 -9.07 27.68
C ASP A 290 -11.80 -8.03 27.94
N PHE A 291 -12.82 -8.37 28.75
CA PHE A 291 -13.93 -7.47 29.06
C PHE A 291 -13.45 -6.30 29.91
N GLU A 292 -12.55 -6.54 30.85
CA GLU A 292 -11.94 -5.47 31.65
C GLU A 292 -11.09 -4.53 30.79
N GLY A 293 -10.46 -5.07 29.73
CA GLY A 293 -9.83 -4.26 28.70
C GLY A 293 -10.82 -3.35 27.95
N LEU A 294 -12.03 -3.82 27.69
CA LEU A 294 -13.07 -3.05 26.99
C LEU A 294 -13.64 -1.92 27.84
N LYS A 295 -13.78 -2.08 29.16
CA LYS A 295 -14.23 -1.01 30.05
C LYS A 295 -13.30 0.22 30.04
N ASN A 296 -12.02 0.00 29.74
CA ASN A 296 -10.99 1.04 29.67
C ASN A 296 -10.93 1.77 28.32
N THR A 297 -11.93 1.59 27.45
CA THR A 297 -11.93 2.17 26.09
C THR A 297 -12.55 3.57 26.03
N GLY A 298 -13.31 3.97 27.05
CA GLY A 298 -14.09 5.21 27.06
C GLY A 298 -15.41 5.12 26.30
N CYS A 299 -15.70 3.99 25.68
CA CYS A 299 -16.98 3.69 25.04
C CYS A 299 -18.09 3.44 26.07
N GLU A 300 -19.33 3.61 25.65
CA GLU A 300 -20.51 3.23 26.43
C GLU A 300 -20.46 1.73 26.76
N ILE A 301 -20.51 1.41 28.05
CA ILE A 301 -20.50 0.03 28.55
C ILE A 301 -21.92 -0.51 28.48
N ILE A 302 -22.04 -1.69 27.88
CA ILE A 302 -23.28 -2.47 27.82
C ILE A 302 -23.10 -3.64 28.76
N ASP A 303 -23.93 -3.70 29.80
CA ASP A 303 -23.85 -4.78 30.78
C ASP A 303 -24.38 -6.11 30.22
N LYS A 304 -24.28 -7.17 31.03
CA LYS A 304 -24.70 -8.52 30.64
C LYS A 304 -26.18 -8.60 30.33
N ASP A 305 -27.03 -7.98 31.15
CA ASP A 305 -28.49 -8.10 31.01
C ASP A 305 -28.98 -7.32 29.80
N GLU A 306 -28.40 -6.14 29.55
CA GLU A 306 -28.66 -5.36 28.35
C GLU A 306 -28.21 -6.11 27.09
N PHE A 307 -27.00 -6.70 27.09
CA PHE A 307 -26.54 -7.50 25.96
C PHE A 307 -27.40 -8.74 25.72
N LYS A 308 -27.83 -9.41 26.80
CA LYS A 308 -28.74 -10.56 26.73
C LYS A 308 -30.06 -10.15 26.07
N ASN A 309 -30.61 -8.99 26.41
CA ASN A 309 -31.82 -8.47 25.78
C ASN A 309 -31.62 -8.16 24.29
N LEU A 310 -30.42 -7.69 23.91
CA LEU A 310 -30.08 -7.38 22.51
C LEU A 310 -29.87 -8.63 21.64
N THR A 311 -29.23 -9.67 22.18
CA THR A 311 -28.77 -10.82 21.37
C THR A 311 -29.45 -12.13 21.71
N GLY A 312 -30.24 -12.18 22.77
CA GLY A 312 -30.82 -13.42 23.32
C GLY A 312 -29.78 -14.34 23.99
N CYS A 313 -28.51 -13.94 24.09
CA CYS A 313 -27.45 -14.84 24.53
C CYS A 313 -27.08 -14.66 26.01
N GLU A 314 -27.15 -15.75 26.78
CA GLU A 314 -26.81 -15.76 28.22
C GLU A 314 -25.30 -15.85 28.52
N SER A 315 -24.51 -16.30 27.53
CA SER A 315 -23.08 -16.59 27.70
C SER A 315 -22.18 -15.36 27.57
N ILE A 316 -22.74 -14.23 27.12
CA ILE A 316 -22.01 -12.97 26.96
C ILE A 316 -21.87 -12.29 28.33
N LEU A 317 -20.67 -11.78 28.63
CA LEU A 317 -20.35 -11.12 29.91
C LEU A 317 -20.71 -9.61 29.92
N GLY A 318 -21.05 -9.07 28.75
CA GLY A 318 -21.23 -7.65 28.48
C GLY A 318 -20.35 -7.20 27.31
N GLY A 319 -20.28 -5.90 27.06
CA GLY A 319 -19.40 -5.34 26.05
C GLY A 319 -19.42 -3.82 26.05
N VAL A 320 -19.09 -3.25 24.90
CA VAL A 320 -19.14 -1.81 24.68
C VAL A 320 -19.80 -1.50 23.35
N LYS A 321 -20.54 -0.40 23.30
CA LYS A 321 -21.00 0.20 22.05
C LYS A 321 -19.92 1.13 21.54
N LEU A 322 -19.46 0.91 20.31
CA LEU A 322 -18.47 1.77 19.70
C LEU A 322 -19.13 3.12 19.38
N ASP A 323 -18.65 4.20 20.00
CA ASP A 323 -19.17 5.58 19.79
C ASP A 323 -18.92 6.11 18.35
N ARG A 324 -18.00 5.45 17.63
CA ARG A 324 -17.54 5.78 16.29
C ARG A 324 -17.45 4.50 15.48
N GLY A 325 -18.44 4.29 14.65
CA GLY A 325 -18.46 3.20 13.71
C GLY A 325 -19.71 3.25 12.85
N VAL A 326 -19.59 2.73 11.63
CA VAL A 326 -20.73 2.55 10.74
C VAL A 326 -20.61 1.22 10.03
N ILE A 327 -21.76 0.66 9.66
CA ILE A 327 -21.86 -0.50 8.79
C ILE A 327 -22.24 0.01 7.41
N ILE A 328 -21.29 -0.10 6.50
CA ILE A 328 -21.41 0.36 5.11
C ILE A 328 -21.93 -0.79 4.26
N GLU A 329 -22.85 -0.50 3.35
CA GLU A 329 -23.23 -1.40 2.26
C GLU A 329 -22.17 -1.33 1.14
N PRO A 330 -21.24 -2.30 1.01
CA PRO A 330 -20.03 -2.12 0.20
C PRO A 330 -20.33 -1.90 -1.28
N THR A 331 -21.26 -2.65 -1.85
CA THR A 331 -21.67 -2.53 -3.25
C THR A 331 -22.33 -1.18 -3.54
N ILE A 332 -23.17 -0.71 -2.62
CA ILE A 332 -23.83 0.60 -2.74
C ILE A 332 -22.81 1.72 -2.61
N TYR A 333 -21.89 1.62 -1.64
CA TYR A 333 -20.80 2.57 -1.47
C TYR A 333 -19.92 2.68 -2.73
N CYS A 334 -19.45 1.56 -3.27
CA CYS A 334 -18.58 1.55 -4.45
C CYS A 334 -19.28 2.11 -5.69
N SER A 335 -20.51 1.67 -5.97
CA SER A 335 -21.28 2.17 -7.12
C SER A 335 -21.61 3.66 -6.97
N THR A 336 -21.91 4.14 -5.76
CA THR A 336 -22.16 5.56 -5.48
C THR A 336 -20.90 6.41 -5.59
N LEU A 337 -19.76 5.92 -5.07
CA LEU A 337 -18.47 6.59 -5.20
C LEU A 337 -18.06 6.71 -6.67
N PHE A 338 -18.27 5.67 -7.47
CA PHE A 338 -18.01 5.73 -8.91
C PHE A 338 -18.87 6.79 -9.61
N LYS A 339 -20.18 6.89 -9.28
CA LYS A 339 -21.04 7.95 -9.81
C LYS A 339 -20.50 9.34 -9.47
N ILE A 340 -20.05 9.56 -8.24
CA ILE A 340 -19.41 10.81 -7.82
C ILE A 340 -18.16 11.07 -8.66
N CYS A 341 -17.28 10.08 -8.83
CA CYS A 341 -16.09 10.21 -9.66
C CYS A 341 -16.44 10.56 -11.11
N ASN A 342 -17.43 9.90 -11.71
CA ASN A 342 -17.83 10.20 -13.08
C ASN A 342 -18.32 11.65 -13.23
N ASN A 343 -18.99 12.20 -12.21
CA ASN A 343 -19.42 13.60 -12.18
C ASN A 343 -18.27 14.59 -11.93
N LEU A 344 -17.18 14.16 -11.28
CA LEU A 344 -15.98 14.97 -11.12
C LEU A 344 -15.16 15.05 -12.41
N SER A 345 -15.25 14.04 -13.28
CA SER A 345 -14.50 13.99 -14.54
C SER A 345 -15.11 14.91 -15.61
N VAL A 346 -14.26 15.71 -16.26
CA VAL A 346 -14.64 16.50 -17.44
C VAL A 346 -14.80 15.62 -18.68
N LEU A 347 -14.00 14.55 -18.79
CA LEU A 347 -13.98 13.66 -19.95
C LEU A 347 -14.91 12.44 -19.78
N GLY A 348 -15.54 12.30 -18.62
CA GLY A 348 -16.15 11.04 -18.16
C GLY A 348 -15.10 10.01 -17.75
N VAL A 349 -15.54 8.92 -17.12
CA VAL A 349 -14.66 7.79 -16.77
C VAL A 349 -15.09 6.56 -17.56
N LYS A 350 -14.18 6.00 -18.35
CA LYS A 350 -14.45 4.76 -19.08
C LYS A 350 -14.39 3.58 -18.11
N TYR A 351 -15.37 2.70 -18.19
CA TYR A 351 -15.43 1.50 -17.36
C TYR A 351 -15.66 0.27 -18.21
N ILE A 352 -14.74 -0.71 -18.09
CA ILE A 352 -14.72 -1.92 -18.87
C ILE A 352 -14.76 -3.13 -17.94
N VAL A 353 -15.83 -3.92 -18.04
CA VAL A 353 -15.95 -5.22 -17.38
C VAL A 353 -15.21 -6.26 -18.23
N LYS A 354 -13.98 -6.59 -17.85
CA LYS A 354 -13.12 -7.56 -18.54
C LYS A 354 -12.10 -8.14 -17.57
N ASP A 355 -11.90 -9.46 -17.64
CA ASP A 355 -10.73 -10.08 -17.03
C ASP A 355 -9.50 -9.82 -17.90
N VAL A 356 -8.62 -8.95 -17.42
CA VAL A 356 -7.40 -8.56 -18.14
C VAL A 356 -6.25 -9.42 -17.65
N ASP A 357 -5.54 -10.03 -18.61
CA ASP A 357 -4.28 -10.71 -18.38
C ASP A 357 -3.20 -9.67 -17.99
N LEU A 358 -2.93 -9.56 -16.69
CA LEU A 358 -2.05 -8.54 -16.14
C LEU A 358 -0.58 -8.74 -16.57
N GLU A 359 -0.17 -9.93 -17.02
CA GLU A 359 1.18 -10.14 -17.58
C GLU A 359 1.34 -9.46 -18.95
N LYS A 360 0.24 -9.30 -19.69
CA LYS A 360 0.21 -8.71 -21.03
C LYS A 360 -0.11 -7.22 -21.06
N VAL A 361 -0.40 -6.61 -19.91
CA VAL A 361 -0.57 -5.16 -19.82
C VAL A 361 0.72 -4.49 -20.28
N GLY A 362 0.60 -3.68 -21.33
CA GLY A 362 1.72 -3.15 -22.11
C GLY A 362 2.66 -2.30 -21.26
N LYS A 363 3.81 -2.88 -20.92
CA LYS A 363 4.94 -2.23 -20.24
C LYS A 363 5.47 -0.99 -20.98
N PHE A 364 5.22 -0.89 -22.28
CA PHE A 364 5.85 0.10 -23.16
C PHE A 364 4.89 1.07 -23.85
N GLU A 365 3.62 1.11 -23.45
CA GLU A 365 2.70 2.12 -23.99
C GLU A 365 3.08 3.51 -23.47
N LYS A 366 3.79 4.26 -24.33
CA LYS A 366 4.29 5.59 -23.98
C LYS A 366 3.13 6.51 -23.59
N GLY A 367 3.25 7.11 -22.40
CA GLY A 367 2.34 8.15 -21.92
C GLY A 367 1.10 7.65 -21.17
N ILE A 368 0.98 6.34 -20.92
CA ILE A 368 -0.09 5.76 -20.10
C ILE A 368 0.49 5.31 -18.77
N VAL A 369 -0.20 5.64 -17.67
CA VAL A 369 0.09 5.10 -16.35
C VAL A 369 -0.85 3.96 -16.03
N ASN A 370 -0.31 2.80 -15.65
CA ASN A 370 -1.08 1.65 -15.23
C ASN A 370 -1.09 1.55 -13.70
N VAL A 371 -2.27 1.49 -13.09
CA VAL A 371 -2.46 1.38 -11.64
C VAL A 371 -3.13 0.05 -11.31
N PHE A 372 -2.38 -0.87 -10.75
CA PHE A 372 -2.86 -2.17 -10.29
C PHE A 372 -3.44 -2.05 -8.89
N ALA A 373 -4.76 -1.95 -8.78
CA ALA A 373 -5.49 -1.63 -7.55
C ALA A 373 -6.40 -2.80 -7.13
N GLY A 374 -5.81 -3.86 -6.59
CA GLY A 374 -6.49 -5.15 -6.38
C GLY A 374 -6.41 -5.71 -4.96
N GLY A 375 -7.31 -6.65 -4.68
CA GLY A 375 -7.27 -7.52 -3.49
C GLY A 375 -6.25 -8.66 -3.65
N GLY A 376 -6.38 -9.71 -2.84
CA GLY A 376 -5.40 -10.80 -2.80
C GLY A 376 -5.30 -11.62 -4.08
N GLU A 377 -6.36 -11.70 -4.89
CA GLU A 377 -6.36 -12.46 -6.16
C GLU A 377 -5.32 -11.94 -7.16
N MET A 378 -5.02 -10.64 -7.12
CA MET A 378 -4.00 -10.04 -7.97
C MET A 378 -2.61 -10.59 -7.66
N LEU A 379 -2.35 -11.00 -6.41
CA LEU A 379 -1.04 -11.48 -5.96
C LEU A 379 -0.69 -12.88 -6.49
N TYR A 380 -1.64 -13.59 -7.12
CA TYR A 380 -1.33 -14.84 -7.82
C TYR A 380 -0.62 -14.62 -9.16
N ASN A 381 -0.54 -13.38 -9.62
CA ASN A 381 0.15 -13.00 -10.84
C ASN A 381 1.65 -12.77 -10.56
N ARG A 382 2.54 -13.33 -11.39
CA ARG A 382 4.01 -13.31 -11.15
C ARG A 382 4.56 -11.90 -11.18
N ARG A 383 3.90 -10.97 -11.87
CA ARG A 383 4.20 -9.52 -11.84
C ARG A 383 4.35 -8.96 -10.43
N PHE A 384 3.66 -9.53 -9.44
CA PHE A 384 3.66 -9.05 -8.06
C PHE A 384 4.38 -9.97 -7.07
N GLU A 385 5.15 -10.96 -7.55
CA GLU A 385 5.86 -11.94 -6.72
C GLU A 385 6.90 -11.30 -5.78
N SER A 386 7.42 -10.12 -6.15
CA SER A 386 8.37 -9.36 -5.33
C SER A 386 7.71 -8.58 -4.18
N LEU A 387 6.38 -8.43 -4.16
CA LEU A 387 5.69 -7.67 -3.11
C LEU A 387 5.67 -8.47 -1.81
N GLU A 388 5.97 -7.82 -0.69
CA GLU A 388 5.86 -8.42 0.65
C GLU A 388 4.40 -8.49 1.14
N CYS A 389 3.56 -9.19 0.38
CA CYS A 389 2.12 -9.31 0.62
C CYS A 389 1.61 -10.71 0.26
N GLU A 390 0.75 -11.27 1.11
CA GLU A 390 0.23 -12.62 0.96
C GLU A 390 -1.28 -12.62 0.68
N PRO A 391 -1.77 -13.47 -0.23
CA PRO A 391 -3.20 -13.71 -0.40
C PRO A 391 -3.73 -14.55 0.77
N ILE A 392 -4.81 -14.09 1.41
CA ILE A 392 -5.51 -14.84 2.46
C ILE A 392 -6.97 -15.00 2.06
N VAL A 393 -7.42 -16.26 1.96
CA VAL A 393 -8.83 -16.55 1.67
C VAL A 393 -9.66 -16.30 2.94
N GLY A 394 -10.80 -15.65 2.75
CA GLY A 394 -11.80 -15.44 3.79
C GLY A 394 -13.16 -15.81 3.26
N ARG A 395 -13.80 -16.75 3.93
CA ARG A 395 -15.17 -17.20 3.69
C ARG A 395 -16.08 -16.76 4.83
N SER A 396 -17.31 -16.37 4.50
CA SER A 396 -18.33 -15.95 5.47
C SER A 396 -19.67 -16.59 5.14
N LEU A 397 -20.47 -16.88 6.17
CA LEU A 397 -21.85 -17.31 6.00
C LEU A 397 -22.72 -16.07 5.78
N LYS A 398 -23.52 -16.07 4.72
CA LYS A 398 -24.57 -15.08 4.50
C LYS A 398 -25.91 -15.77 4.72
N PHE A 399 -26.52 -15.49 5.87
CA PHE A 399 -27.86 -15.96 6.23
C PHE A 399 -28.89 -15.12 5.48
N SER A 400 -29.76 -15.78 4.73
CA SER A 400 -30.89 -15.15 4.03
C SER A 400 -32.12 -15.11 4.94
N LYS A 401 -33.03 -14.21 4.63
CA LYS A 401 -34.35 -14.16 5.27
C LYS A 401 -35.18 -15.37 4.80
N ASN A 402 -35.98 -15.97 5.69
CA ASN A 402 -37.10 -16.81 5.26
C ASN A 402 -38.23 -15.87 4.80
N ASP A 403 -38.80 -16.12 3.62
CA ASP A 403 -39.78 -15.23 2.97
C ASP A 403 -41.03 -14.94 3.84
N ASP A 404 -41.28 -15.75 4.87
CA ASP A 404 -42.46 -15.68 5.75
C ASP A 404 -42.29 -14.85 7.05
N GLU A 405 -41.10 -14.35 7.39
CA GLU A 405 -40.91 -13.58 8.63
C GLU A 405 -40.84 -12.06 8.38
N GLU A 406 -41.87 -11.29 8.69
CA GLU A 406 -41.85 -9.80 8.73
C GLU A 406 -40.97 -9.24 9.88
N LYS A 407 -39.84 -9.87 10.23
CA LYS A 407 -38.91 -9.28 11.20
C LYS A 407 -38.01 -8.23 10.53
N ASP A 408 -37.89 -7.10 11.22
CA ASP A 408 -36.98 -6.00 10.90
C ASP A 408 -35.54 -6.51 10.72
N GLU A 409 -34.83 -5.95 9.76
CA GLU A 409 -33.41 -6.24 9.58
C GLU A 409 -32.65 -5.88 10.88
N PRO A 410 -31.68 -6.70 11.33
CA PRO A 410 -30.94 -6.37 12.54
C PRO A 410 -30.28 -5.00 12.42
N SER A 411 -30.54 -4.16 13.43
CA SER A 411 -30.17 -2.75 13.44
C SER A 411 -28.73 -2.50 13.87
N PHE A 412 -27.93 -3.54 14.13
CA PHE A 412 -26.58 -3.41 14.67
C PHE A 412 -25.63 -4.54 14.27
N GLY A 413 -24.33 -4.28 14.34
CA GLY A 413 -23.27 -5.27 14.17
C GLY A 413 -22.62 -5.67 15.49
N ILE A 414 -21.97 -6.85 15.50
CA ILE A 414 -21.24 -7.38 16.66
C ILE A 414 -19.82 -7.77 16.25
N ILE A 415 -18.83 -7.43 17.08
CA ILE A 415 -17.43 -7.85 16.93
C ILE A 415 -16.98 -8.61 18.19
N SER A 416 -16.65 -9.89 18.02
CA SER A 416 -16.09 -10.75 19.09
C SER A 416 -15.31 -11.92 18.47
N GLY A 417 -14.07 -11.64 18.05
CA GLY A 417 -13.22 -12.60 17.32
C GLY A 417 -13.65 -12.85 15.87
N LYS A 418 -14.94 -13.15 15.64
CA LYS A 418 -15.65 -13.05 14.36
C LYS A 418 -16.52 -11.78 14.37
N TYR A 419 -17.09 -11.44 13.23
CA TYR A 419 -18.05 -10.35 13.10
C TYR A 419 -19.41 -10.89 12.68
N ILE A 420 -20.46 -10.21 13.13
CA ILE A 420 -21.84 -10.35 12.68
C ILE A 420 -22.24 -8.99 12.15
N SER A 421 -22.70 -8.93 10.91
CA SER A 421 -23.04 -7.67 10.25
C SER A 421 -24.36 -7.78 9.50
N PRO A 422 -25.29 -6.83 9.69
CA PRO A 422 -26.47 -6.74 8.85
C PRO A 422 -26.03 -6.23 7.46
N VAL A 423 -26.51 -6.90 6.41
CA VAL A 423 -26.24 -6.53 5.02
C VAL A 423 -27.51 -6.64 4.19
N SER A 424 -27.52 -6.05 3.00
CA SER A 424 -28.66 -6.18 2.09
C SER A 424 -29.03 -7.65 1.83
N GLY A 425 -30.27 -7.99 2.20
CA GLY A 425 -30.83 -9.34 2.05
C GLY A 425 -30.48 -10.32 3.17
N GLY A 426 -29.94 -9.87 4.31
CA GLY A 426 -29.80 -10.71 5.50
C GLY A 426 -28.63 -10.34 6.42
N ILE A 427 -27.93 -11.36 6.93
CA ILE A 427 -26.85 -11.20 7.92
C ILE A 427 -25.62 -11.94 7.43
N VAL A 428 -24.47 -11.28 7.47
CA VAL A 428 -23.18 -11.92 7.23
C VAL A 428 -22.47 -12.18 8.55
N VAL A 429 -22.07 -13.43 8.74
CA VAL A 429 -21.25 -13.88 9.86
C VAL A 429 -19.91 -14.35 9.31
N GLY A 430 -18.84 -13.69 9.73
CA GLY A 430 -17.54 -13.99 9.14
C GLY A 430 -16.32 -13.49 9.90
N ALA A 431 -15.13 -13.64 9.34
CA ALA A 431 -14.84 -14.58 8.25
C ALA A 431 -13.80 -15.60 8.74
N THR A 432 -13.61 -16.67 7.99
CA THR A 432 -12.41 -17.52 8.11
C THR A 432 -11.15 -16.70 7.77
N ASN A 433 -9.99 -17.22 8.17
CA ASN A 433 -8.67 -16.67 7.84
C ASN A 433 -7.81 -17.85 7.37
N GLU A 434 -7.93 -18.20 6.09
CA GLU A 434 -7.33 -19.38 5.48
C GLU A 434 -5.97 -19.02 4.88
N ILE A 435 -4.90 -19.61 5.45
CA ILE A 435 -3.51 -19.49 5.00
C ILE A 435 -3.07 -20.86 4.51
N GLY A 436 -2.46 -20.95 3.33
CA GLY A 436 -2.01 -22.22 2.75
C GLY A 436 -3.17 -22.99 2.08
N GLU A 437 -3.29 -24.29 2.38
CA GLU A 437 -4.25 -25.22 1.74
C GLU A 437 -5.72 -24.86 2.01
N GLY A 438 -6.00 -24.06 3.06
CA GLY A 438 -7.33 -23.51 3.33
C GLY A 438 -8.24 -24.46 4.10
N LEU A 439 -9.56 -24.28 3.96
CA LEU A 439 -10.58 -25.25 4.42
C LEU A 439 -11.09 -26.05 3.23
N ASP A 440 -11.28 -27.35 3.43
CA ASP A 440 -11.49 -28.35 2.37
C ASP A 440 -12.87 -28.22 1.73
N ASP A 441 -13.91 -28.01 2.53
CA ASP A 441 -15.29 -27.89 2.05
C ASP A 441 -16.15 -26.84 2.79
N ASP A 442 -17.41 -26.77 2.40
CA ASP A 442 -18.40 -25.81 2.92
C ASP A 442 -18.86 -26.15 4.35
N GLU A 443 -18.81 -27.43 4.76
CA GLU A 443 -19.19 -27.89 6.10
C GLU A 443 -18.14 -27.43 7.13
N ASP A 444 -16.86 -27.55 6.79
CA ASP A 444 -15.75 -27.03 7.60
C ASP A 444 -15.87 -25.51 7.83
N VAL A 445 -16.30 -24.76 6.81
CA VAL A 445 -16.52 -23.32 6.90
C VAL A 445 -17.66 -23.00 7.86
N TYR A 446 -18.77 -23.74 7.75
CA TYR A 446 -19.92 -23.61 8.63
C TYR A 446 -19.53 -23.87 10.09
N GLU A 447 -18.90 -25.01 10.38
CA GLU A 447 -18.50 -25.39 11.74
C GLU A 447 -17.45 -24.42 12.32
N ASN A 448 -16.49 -23.94 11.51
CA ASN A 448 -15.52 -22.93 11.95
C ASN A 448 -16.19 -21.62 12.41
N ILE A 449 -17.20 -21.19 11.67
CA ILE A 449 -17.93 -19.94 11.95
C ILE A 449 -18.88 -20.14 13.13
N LYS A 450 -19.67 -21.23 13.12
CA LYS A 450 -20.61 -21.59 14.18
C LYS A 450 -19.92 -21.68 15.53
N LYS A 451 -18.77 -22.34 15.62
CA LYS A 451 -18.00 -22.49 16.88
C LYS A 451 -17.71 -21.16 17.61
N LYS A 452 -17.63 -20.04 16.87
CA LYS A 452 -17.35 -18.71 17.45
C LYS A 452 -18.56 -17.80 17.51
N ALA A 453 -19.51 -17.96 16.59
CA ALA A 453 -20.67 -17.07 16.47
C ALA A 453 -21.93 -17.60 17.16
N PHE A 454 -22.02 -18.89 17.45
CA PHE A 454 -23.17 -19.50 18.14
C PHE A 454 -23.41 -18.84 19.50
N ASN A 455 -22.34 -18.63 20.27
CA ASN A 455 -22.40 -17.93 21.56
C ASN A 455 -22.61 -16.40 21.46
N LEU A 456 -22.85 -15.87 20.25
CA LEU A 456 -23.18 -14.47 20.04
C LEU A 456 -24.62 -14.30 19.59
N ARG A 457 -25.09 -15.18 18.68
CA ARG A 457 -26.42 -15.18 18.08
C ARG A 457 -26.82 -16.63 17.76
N PRO A 458 -27.26 -17.42 18.76
CA PRO A 458 -27.57 -18.84 18.56
C PRO A 458 -28.72 -19.06 17.58
N GLU A 459 -29.68 -18.14 17.53
CA GLU A 459 -30.87 -18.24 16.68
C GLU A 459 -30.56 -18.22 15.18
N LEU A 460 -29.38 -17.72 14.77
CA LEU A 460 -28.95 -17.79 13.36
C LEU A 460 -28.64 -19.22 12.92
N PHE A 461 -28.40 -20.12 13.87
CA PHE A 461 -28.01 -21.50 13.62
C PHE A 461 -29.16 -22.49 13.84
N ASP A 462 -30.35 -21.98 14.17
CA ASP A 462 -31.59 -22.76 14.29
C ASP A 462 -32.26 -22.85 12.91
N ASN A 463 -32.25 -24.04 12.29
CA ASN A 463 -32.71 -24.28 10.91
C ASN A 463 -32.17 -23.26 9.89
N PRO A 464 -30.84 -23.18 9.74
CA PRO A 464 -30.20 -22.07 9.05
C PRO A 464 -30.39 -22.14 7.54
N HIS A 465 -30.88 -21.05 6.95
CA HIS A 465 -30.83 -20.84 5.50
C HIS A 465 -29.69 -19.87 5.17
N TYR A 466 -28.62 -20.39 4.55
CA TYR A 466 -27.41 -19.60 4.29
C TYR A 466 -26.73 -19.93 2.95
N SER A 467 -25.87 -19.01 2.53
CA SER A 467 -24.93 -19.16 1.43
C SER A 467 -23.51 -18.86 1.90
N ILE A 468 -22.50 -19.37 1.20
CA ILE A 468 -21.09 -19.06 1.49
C ILE A 468 -20.58 -18.01 0.52
N THR A 469 -20.00 -16.96 1.09
CA THR A 469 -19.28 -15.93 0.33
C THR A 469 -17.79 -16.17 0.44
N LYS A 470 -17.03 -15.88 -0.63
CA LYS A 470 -15.57 -16.04 -0.68
C LYS A 470 -14.91 -14.76 -1.18
N GLY A 471 -13.85 -14.33 -0.51
CA GLY A 471 -12.97 -13.27 -1.00
C GLY A 471 -11.54 -13.47 -0.57
N VAL A 472 -10.60 -12.98 -1.38
CA VAL A 472 -9.17 -13.06 -1.09
C VAL A 472 -8.64 -11.69 -0.68
N ARG A 473 -8.11 -11.61 0.54
CA ARG A 473 -7.50 -10.40 1.11
C ARG A 473 -6.02 -10.35 0.74
N ALA A 474 -5.52 -9.16 0.49
CA ALA A 474 -4.09 -8.90 0.38
C ALA A 474 -3.57 -8.47 1.75
N ASN A 475 -2.73 -9.29 2.40
CA ASN A 475 -2.22 -9.05 3.74
C ASN A 475 -0.70 -8.83 3.71
N THR A 476 -0.28 -7.63 4.09
CA THR A 476 1.13 -7.25 4.18
C THR A 476 1.75 -7.74 5.48
N LYS A 477 3.09 -7.85 5.54
CA LYS A 477 3.79 -8.25 6.77
C LYS A 477 3.38 -7.35 7.95
N ARG A 478 3.21 -7.95 9.12
CA ARG A 478 2.82 -7.22 10.32
C ARG A 478 4.03 -6.49 10.89
N THR A 479 3.88 -5.19 11.11
CA THR A 479 4.87 -4.32 11.77
C THR A 479 4.37 -3.87 13.14
N ASN A 480 5.19 -3.11 13.88
CA ASN A 480 4.77 -2.43 15.11
C ASN A 480 3.62 -1.43 14.88
N LYS A 481 3.47 -0.91 13.65
CA LYS A 481 2.35 -0.04 13.23
C LYS A 481 1.17 -0.84 12.64
N GLY A 482 1.18 -2.17 12.75
CA GLY A 482 0.17 -3.04 12.15
C GLY A 482 0.52 -3.47 10.73
N ARG A 483 -0.49 -3.89 9.95
CA ARG A 483 -0.34 -4.24 8.53
C ARG A 483 -0.57 -2.97 7.72
N ILE A 484 0.48 -2.47 7.08
CA ILE A 484 0.46 -1.22 6.31
C ILE A 484 0.16 -1.57 4.84
N PRO A 485 -0.80 -0.92 4.17
CA PRO A 485 -1.02 -1.09 2.73
C PRO A 485 0.21 -0.75 1.88
N ILE A 486 0.29 -1.35 0.68
CA ILE A 486 1.39 -1.12 -0.27
C ILE A 486 0.91 -0.13 -1.32
N VAL A 487 1.66 0.96 -1.48
CA VAL A 487 1.56 1.89 -2.62
C VAL A 487 2.97 2.08 -3.17
N GLU A 488 3.27 1.44 -4.29
CA GLU A 488 4.63 1.37 -4.83
C GLU A 488 4.66 1.61 -6.35
N TYR A 489 5.77 2.21 -6.82
CA TYR A 489 6.08 2.33 -8.23
C TYR A 489 6.82 1.08 -8.68
N LEU A 490 6.30 0.39 -9.70
CA LEU A 490 6.87 -0.88 -10.20
C LEU A 490 7.90 -0.66 -11.34
N GLY A 491 8.10 0.57 -11.79
CA GLY A 491 8.84 0.89 -13.02
C GLY A 491 7.90 1.16 -14.20
N GLU A 492 8.43 1.74 -15.28
CA GLU A 492 7.73 1.82 -16.58
C GLU A 492 6.30 2.42 -16.53
N ASN A 493 6.09 3.47 -15.73
CA ASN A 493 4.78 4.11 -15.49
C ASN A 493 3.74 3.24 -14.78
N GLU A 494 4.18 2.25 -14.02
CA GLU A 494 3.28 1.35 -13.30
C GLU A 494 3.29 1.58 -11.80
N TRP A 495 2.10 1.48 -11.21
CA TRP A 495 1.88 1.60 -9.78
C TRP A 495 1.05 0.44 -9.29
N VAL A 496 1.31 0.01 -8.05
CA VAL A 496 0.45 -0.92 -7.33
C VAL A 496 -0.14 -0.24 -6.11
N PHE A 497 -1.43 -0.49 -5.85
CA PHE A 497 -2.10 -0.18 -4.59
C PHE A 497 -2.84 -1.43 -4.08
N THR A 498 -2.28 -2.08 -3.07
CA THR A 498 -2.84 -3.31 -2.49
C THR A 498 -2.57 -3.38 -0.97
N GLY A 499 -2.84 -4.52 -0.35
CA GLY A 499 -2.47 -4.74 1.06
C GLY A 499 -3.44 -4.14 2.08
N LEU A 500 -4.66 -3.78 1.67
CA LEU A 500 -5.70 -3.22 2.56
C LEU A 500 -6.22 -4.21 3.62
N GLY A 501 -5.95 -5.51 3.47
CA GLY A 501 -6.31 -6.56 4.41
C GLY A 501 -7.80 -6.58 4.79
N SER A 502 -8.08 -6.83 6.07
CA SER A 502 -9.44 -6.87 6.63
C SER A 502 -9.99 -5.51 7.10
N ARG A 503 -9.17 -4.45 7.08
CA ARG A 503 -9.57 -3.08 7.49
C ARG A 503 -9.61 -2.12 6.30
N GLY A 504 -10.04 -2.62 5.14
CA GLY A 504 -10.00 -1.86 3.90
C GLY A 504 -10.73 -0.51 3.96
N PHE A 505 -11.89 -0.45 4.62
CA PHE A 505 -12.64 0.81 4.81
C PHE A 505 -11.93 1.84 5.69
N LEU A 506 -10.98 1.41 6.53
CA LEU A 506 -10.18 2.34 7.31
C LEU A 506 -9.05 2.94 6.49
N GLY A 507 -8.38 2.11 5.68
CA GLY A 507 -7.19 2.53 4.95
C GLY A 507 -7.47 3.17 3.59
N HIS A 508 -8.55 2.83 2.90
CA HIS A 508 -8.69 3.14 1.47
C HIS A 508 -8.61 4.64 1.16
N ALA A 509 -9.24 5.50 1.95
CA ALA A 509 -9.27 6.93 1.67
C ALA A 509 -7.86 7.57 1.73
N LYS A 510 -7.13 7.34 2.82
CA LYS A 510 -5.76 7.85 3.00
C LYS A 510 -4.81 7.31 1.94
N TRP A 511 -4.81 5.99 1.74
CA TRP A 511 -3.85 5.35 0.83
C TRP A 511 -4.20 5.61 -0.64
N GLY A 512 -5.48 5.74 -0.99
CA GLY A 512 -5.92 6.20 -2.30
C GLY A 512 -5.49 7.64 -2.60
N ARG A 513 -5.57 8.53 -1.60
CA ARG A 513 -5.04 9.90 -1.69
C ARG A 513 -3.52 9.91 -1.89
N LYS A 514 -2.79 9.07 -1.15
CA LYS A 514 -1.34 8.89 -1.31
C LYS A 514 -1.00 8.41 -2.71
N CYS A 515 -1.66 7.35 -3.18
CA CYS A 515 -1.47 6.79 -4.51
C CYS A 515 -1.69 7.84 -5.61
N ALA A 516 -2.82 8.56 -5.58
CA ALA A 516 -3.13 9.60 -6.57
C ALA A 516 -2.08 10.72 -6.62
N ARG A 517 -1.65 11.23 -5.46
CA ARG A 517 -0.62 12.27 -5.37
C ARG A 517 0.72 11.78 -5.92
N LEU A 518 1.15 10.57 -5.53
CA LEU A 518 2.39 9.98 -6.04
C LEU A 518 2.36 9.77 -7.56
N ILE A 519 1.24 9.30 -8.11
CA ILE A 519 1.05 9.17 -9.57
C ILE A 519 1.23 10.51 -10.28
N LEU A 520 0.62 11.58 -9.75
CA LEU A 520 0.67 12.92 -10.33
C LEU A 520 1.95 13.71 -9.98
N GLY A 521 2.88 13.09 -9.24
CA GLY A 521 4.12 13.72 -8.81
C GLY A 521 3.93 14.79 -7.73
N GLU A 522 2.77 14.85 -7.09
CA GLU A 522 2.52 15.80 -6.01
C GLU A 522 3.14 15.35 -4.68
N ASP A 523 3.39 16.33 -3.82
CA ASP A 523 3.91 16.08 -2.49
C ASP A 523 2.91 15.32 -1.63
N TYR A 524 3.40 14.26 -1.00
CA TYR A 524 2.73 13.58 0.09
C TYR A 524 3.68 13.55 1.27
N ASP A 525 3.40 14.40 2.26
CA ASP A 525 4.09 14.32 3.55
C ASP A 525 3.32 13.30 4.42
N ASP A 526 4.04 12.28 4.88
CA ASP A 526 3.52 11.21 5.75
C ASP A 526 3.31 11.69 7.19
#